data_AF-A0A100WIQ2-F1
#
_entry.id   AF-A0A100WIQ2-F1
#
_cell.length_a   1.000
_cell.length_b   1.000
_cell.length_c   1.000
_cell.angle_alpha   90.00
_cell.angle_beta   90.00
_cell.angle_gamma   90.00
#
_symmetry.space_group_name_H-M   'P 1'
#
loop_
_entity.id
_entity.type
_entity.pdbx_description
1 polymer ?
#
loop_
_entity_poly.entity_id
_entity_poly.type
_entity_poly.pdbx_seq_one_letter_code
_entity_poly.pdbx_strand_id
1 'polypeptide(L)'
;MGYTRIDTGAVLDAAHRYDTAAELLDTALHSHLARLSFDGSRAGRSYADSGDAVRLAVERSCAALADWSRAAREIAVLLRTSVQNYADADSRAAGRLR
;
A
#
# COMPACT_ATOMS: atom_id res chain seq x y z
N MET A 1 0.62 -10.55 37.94
CA MET A 1 1.36 -9.92 36.84
C MET A 1 0.54 -10.11 35.57
N GLY A 2 -0.06 -9.04 35.05
CA GLY A 2 -0.96 -9.12 33.91
C GLY A 2 -0.17 -9.21 32.61
N TYR A 3 -0.36 -10.29 31.86
CA TYR A 3 0.19 -10.45 30.53
C TYR A 3 -0.53 -9.45 29.60
N THR A 4 0.19 -8.48 29.05
CA THR A 4 -0.30 -7.66 27.93
C THR A 4 -0.42 -8.57 26.72
N ARG A 5 -1.56 -9.24 26.59
CA ARG A 5 -1.86 -10.10 25.45
C ARG A 5 -2.17 -9.19 24.25
N ILE A 6 -1.42 -9.38 23.18
CA ILE A 6 -1.69 -8.69 21.91
C ILE A 6 -3.06 -9.16 21.40
N ASP A 7 -3.92 -8.20 21.04
CA ASP A 7 -5.15 -8.49 20.32
C ASP A 7 -4.82 -8.76 18.85
N THR A 8 -4.69 -10.04 18.51
CA THR A 8 -4.39 -10.48 17.15
C THR A 8 -5.50 -10.11 16.16
N GLY A 9 -6.75 -9.99 16.61
CA GLY A 9 -7.88 -9.56 15.78
C GLY A 9 -7.74 -8.10 15.36
N ALA A 10 -7.39 -7.22 16.30
CA ALA A 10 -7.13 -5.81 16.00
C ALA A 10 -5.94 -5.61 15.04
N VAL A 11 -4.90 -6.45 15.14
CA VAL A 11 -3.75 -6.41 14.23
C VAL A 11 -4.12 -6.88 12.82
N LEU A 12 -4.94 -7.92 12.70
CA LEU A 12 -5.43 -8.40 11.39
C LEU A 12 -6.38 -7.39 10.74
N ASP A 13 -7.23 -6.70 11.51
CA ASP A 13 -8.05 -5.60 11.01
C ASP A 13 -7.18 -4.45 10.47
N ALA A 14 -6.12 -4.08 11.19
CA ALA A 14 -5.17 -3.08 10.71
C ALA A 14 -4.51 -3.51 9.40
N ALA A 15 -4.09 -4.78 9.27
CA ALA A 15 -3.53 -5.31 8.03
C ALA A 15 -4.54 -5.23 6.86
N HIS A 16 -5.80 -5.57 7.11
CA HIS A 16 -6.86 -5.46 6.11
C HIS A 16 -7.06 -4.01 5.64
N ARG A 17 -7.02 -3.04 6.57
CA ARG A 17 -7.10 -1.61 6.22
C ARG A 17 -5.94 -1.14 5.33
N TYR A 18 -4.73 -1.66 5.53
CA TYR A 18 -3.60 -1.37 4.65
C TYR A 18 -3.79 -1.97 3.25
N ASP A 19 -4.31 -3.19 3.14
CA ASP A 19 -4.62 -3.79 1.83
C ASP A 19 -5.70 -2.99 1.10
N THR A 20 -6.78 -2.57 1.80
CA THR A 20 -7.82 -1.70 1.22
C THR A 20 -7.24 -0.38 0.71
N ALA A 21 -6.32 0.24 1.47
CA ALA A 21 -5.66 1.47 1.04
C ALA A 21 -4.83 1.25 -0.24
N ALA A 22 -4.08 0.14 -0.32
CA ALA A 22 -3.29 -0.21 -1.50
C ALA A 22 -4.19 -0.43 -2.75
N GLU A 23 -5.33 -1.11 -2.58
CA GLU A 23 -6.29 -1.33 -3.67
C GLU A 23 -6.91 -0.03 -4.18
N LEU A 24 -7.26 0.90 -3.28
CA LEU A 24 -7.77 2.22 -3.68
C LEU A 24 -6.73 3.00 -4.48
N LEU A 25 -5.46 2.97 -4.05
CA LEU A 25 -4.35 3.63 -4.75
C LEU A 25 -4.12 3.04 -6.13
N ASP A 26 -4.10 1.71 -6.26
CA ASP A 26 -3.92 1.03 -7.55
C ASP A 26 -5.08 1.30 -8.51
N THR A 27 -6.32 1.30 -7.98
CA THR A 27 -7.52 1.62 -8.78
C THR A 27 -7.46 3.05 -9.28
N ALA A 28 -7.06 4.00 -8.42
CA ALA A 28 -6.89 5.40 -8.79
C ALA A 28 -5.81 5.55 -9.86
N LEU A 29 -4.65 4.90 -9.69
CA LEU A 29 -3.55 4.89 -10.65
C LEU A 29 -3.99 4.34 -12.00
N HIS A 30 -4.61 3.16 -12.03
CA HIS A 30 -5.07 2.55 -13.28
C HIS A 30 -6.08 3.45 -14.01
N SER A 31 -7.06 3.98 -13.28
CA SER A 31 -8.12 4.83 -13.85
C SER A 31 -7.62 6.18 -14.33
N HIS A 32 -6.70 6.81 -13.60
CA HIS A 32 -6.17 8.13 -13.93
C HIS A 32 -5.10 8.04 -15.02
N LEU A 33 -4.19 7.06 -14.96
CA LEU A 33 -3.18 6.85 -16.02
C LEU A 33 -3.83 6.53 -17.37
N ALA A 34 -4.90 5.72 -17.39
CA ALA A 34 -5.66 5.45 -18.62
C ALA A 34 -6.30 6.72 -19.22
N ARG A 35 -6.61 7.72 -18.38
CA ARG A 35 -7.22 8.99 -18.80
C ARG A 35 -6.22 10.12 -19.06
N LEU A 36 -4.99 10.01 -18.53
CA LEU A 36 -3.95 11.03 -18.58
C LEU A 36 -3.06 10.92 -19.82
N SER A 37 -3.47 10.24 -20.90
CA SER A 37 -2.80 10.34 -22.20
C SER A 37 -3.02 11.74 -22.82
N PHE A 38 -2.44 12.74 -22.17
CA PHE A 38 -2.07 14.01 -22.76
C PHE A 38 -0.87 13.72 -23.67
N ASP A 39 -1.15 13.28 -24.90
CA ASP A 39 -0.12 13.36 -25.92
C ASP A 39 0.12 14.84 -26.29
N GLY A 40 1.35 15.17 -26.66
CA GLY A 40 1.71 16.50 -27.17
C GLY A 40 1.01 16.87 -28.47
N SER A 41 0.16 15.99 -29.05
CA SER A 41 -0.63 16.31 -30.23
C SER A 41 -1.86 17.17 -29.89
N ARG A 42 -2.32 17.13 -28.62
CA ARG A 42 -3.44 17.97 -28.12
C ARG A 42 -3.01 19.35 -27.62
N ALA A 43 -1.80 19.48 -27.08
CA ALA A 43 -1.23 20.77 -26.70
C ALA A 43 -0.50 21.33 -27.93
N GLY A 44 -1.20 22.13 -28.76
CA GLY A 44 -0.63 22.71 -29.97
C GLY A 44 0.80 23.26 -29.75
N ARG A 45 1.67 23.09 -30.75
CA ARG A 45 3.15 23.21 -30.73
C ARG A 45 3.80 24.31 -29.87
N SER A 46 3.09 25.38 -29.53
CA SER A 46 3.55 26.42 -28.59
C SER A 46 3.59 26.00 -27.11
N TYR A 47 2.95 24.90 -26.73
CA TYR A 47 2.89 24.44 -25.33
C TYR A 47 3.50 23.05 -25.12
N ALA A 48 4.32 22.56 -26.05
CA ALA A 48 4.96 21.25 -25.95
C ALA A 48 5.80 21.10 -24.68
N ASP A 49 6.67 22.07 -24.38
CA ASP A 49 7.53 22.05 -23.19
C ASP A 49 6.72 22.07 -21.88
N SER A 50 5.67 22.90 -21.82
CA SER A 50 4.76 22.94 -20.67
C SER A 50 3.95 21.65 -20.53
N GLY A 51 3.54 21.05 -21.64
CA GLY A 51 2.85 19.75 -21.67
C GLY A 51 3.73 18.62 -21.18
N ASP A 52 4.99 18.57 -21.61
CA ASP A 52 5.98 17.60 -21.13
C ASP A 52 6.31 17.80 -19.65
N ALA A 53 6.40 19.05 -19.18
CA ALA A 53 6.61 19.33 -17.76
C ALA A 53 5.45 18.81 -16.89
N VAL A 54 4.21 18.99 -17.35
CA VAL A 54 3.01 18.45 -16.67
C VAL A 54 3.01 16.92 -16.71
N ARG A 55 3.28 16.32 -17.87
CA ARG A 55 3.37 14.86 -18.03
C ARG A 55 4.40 14.26 -17.07
N LEU A 56 5.60 14.82 -17.00
CA LEU A 56 6.65 14.39 -16.08
C LEU A 56 6.25 14.55 -14.60
N ALA A 57 5.55 15.64 -14.24
CA ALA A 57 5.08 15.85 -12.87
C ALA A 57 4.00 14.82 -12.47
N VAL A 58 3.12 14.47 -13.41
CA VAL A 58 2.11 13.43 -13.25
C VAL A 58 2.76 12.06 -13.12
N GLU A 59 3.68 11.70 -14.01
CA GLU A 59 4.42 10.43 -13.97
C GLU A 59 5.14 10.25 -12.62
N ARG A 60 5.81 11.29 -12.11
CA ARG A 60 6.45 11.25 -10.78
C ARG A 60 5.45 11.04 -9.65
N SER A 61 4.31 11.72 -9.69
CA SER A 61 3.26 11.55 -8.69
C SER A 61 2.70 10.13 -8.71
N CYS A 62 2.48 9.57 -9.91
CA CYS A 62 2.02 8.20 -10.07
C CYS A 62 3.04 7.18 -9.54
N ALA A 63 4.33 7.38 -9.78
CA ALA A 63 5.38 6.54 -9.22
C ALA A 63 5.37 6.56 -7.68
N ALA A 64 5.27 7.75 -7.08
CA ALA A 64 5.19 7.88 -5.62
C ALA A 64 3.95 7.20 -5.01
N LEU A 65 2.79 7.27 -5.68
CA LEU A 65 1.58 6.57 -5.24
C LEU A 65 1.71 5.05 -5.38
N ALA A 66 2.40 4.56 -6.43
CA ALA A 66 2.66 3.13 -6.61
C ALA A 66 3.59 2.59 -5.50
N ASP A 67 4.62 3.35 -5.16
CA ASP A 67 5.52 3.02 -4.04
C ASP A 67 4.77 3.01 -2.71
N TRP A 68 3.85 3.94 -2.49
CA TRP A 68 3.02 3.95 -1.29
C TRP A 68 2.07 2.75 -1.22
N SER A 69 1.41 2.41 -2.32
CA SER A 69 0.56 1.21 -2.44
C SER A 69 1.35 -0.06 -2.10
N ARG A 70 2.56 -0.18 -2.63
CA ARG A 70 3.47 -1.28 -2.31
C ARG A 70 3.84 -1.31 -0.83
N ALA A 71 4.25 -0.18 -0.25
CA ALA A 71 4.62 -0.10 1.15
C ALA A 71 3.44 -0.47 2.08
N ALA A 72 2.22 -0.07 1.73
CA ALA A 72 1.02 -0.47 2.48
C ALA A 72 0.84 -2.00 2.49
N ARG A 73 1.03 -2.68 1.35
CA ARG A 73 1.00 -4.15 1.29
C ARG A 73 2.10 -4.81 2.09
N GLU A 74 3.32 -4.26 2.05
CA GLU A 74 4.45 -4.75 2.84
C GLU A 74 4.15 -4.66 4.35
N ILE A 75 3.54 -3.56 4.81
CA ILE A 75 3.07 -3.43 6.20
C ILE A 75 2.00 -4.47 6.53
N ALA A 76 1.00 -4.67 5.66
CA ALA A 76 -0.04 -5.68 5.87
C ALA A 76 0.54 -7.09 5.99
N VAL A 77 1.54 -7.44 5.17
CA VAL A 77 2.27 -8.71 5.27
C VAL A 77 3.01 -8.81 6.61
N LEU A 78 3.78 -7.80 6.99
CA LEU A 78 4.51 -7.77 8.26
C LEU A 78 3.59 -7.95 9.47
N LEU A 79 2.42 -7.30 9.48
CA LEU A 79 1.42 -7.44 10.54
C LEU A 79 0.90 -8.89 10.62
N ARG A 80 0.54 -9.51 9.49
CA ARG A 80 0.12 -10.92 9.46
C ARG A 80 1.20 -11.88 9.94
N THR A 81 2.44 -11.68 9.49
CA THR A 81 3.59 -12.48 9.95
C THR A 81 3.82 -12.33 11.45
N SER A 82 3.66 -11.13 12.00
CA SER A 82 3.80 -10.88 13.44
C SER A 82 2.73 -11.63 14.26
N VAL A 83 1.49 -11.68 13.77
CA VAL A 83 0.39 -12.42 14.40
C VAL A 83 0.67 -13.92 14.38
N GLN A 84 1.13 -14.46 13.24
CA GLN A 84 1.49 -15.88 13.13
C GLN A 84 2.60 -16.25 14.12
N ASN A 85 3.66 -15.43 14.19
CA ASN A 85 4.77 -15.66 15.11
C ASN A 85 4.30 -15.61 16.58
N TYR A 86 3.36 -14.72 16.90
CA TYR A 86 2.78 -14.63 18.24
C TYR A 86 1.96 -15.89 18.59
N ALA A 87 1.14 -16.37 17.67
CA ALA A 87 0.36 -17.60 17.85
C ALA A 87 1.25 -18.85 18.01
N ASP A 88 2.33 -18.93 17.24
CA ASP A 88 3.32 -20.01 17.34
C ASP A 88 4.05 -19.98 18.70
N ALA A 89 4.41 -18.79 19.18
CA ALA A 89 5.05 -18.61 20.48
C ALA A 89 4.12 -19.00 21.64
N ASP A 90 2.83 -18.62 21.57
CA ASP A 90 1.82 -18.97 22.57
C ASP A 90 1.59 -20.50 22.60
N SER A 91 1.51 -21.14 21.43
CA SER A 91 1.36 -22.59 21.30
C SER A 91 2.55 -23.36 21.89
N ARG A 92 3.78 -22.88 21.65
CA ARG A 92 5.01 -23.47 22.24
C ARG A 92 5.05 -23.31 23.76
N ALA A 93 4.59 -22.18 24.29
CA ALA A 93 4.51 -21.96 25.73
C ALA A 93 3.47 -22.89 26.37
N ALA A 94 2.29 -23.03 25.76
CA ALA A 94 1.24 -23.93 26.23
C ALA A 94 1.67 -25.41 26.23
N GLY A 95 2.47 -25.84 25.25
CA GLY A 95 3.02 -27.19 25.18
C GLY A 95 4.09 -27.50 26.24
N ARG A 96 4.71 -26.48 26.85
CA ARG A 96 5.72 -26.62 27.92
C ARG A 96 5.15 -26.60 29.33
N LEU A 97 3.92 -26.10 29.48
CA LEU A 97 3.18 -26.02 30.74
C LEU A 97 2.27 -27.24 30.98
N ARG A 98 2.31 -28.24 30.09
CA ARG A 98 1.73 -29.57 30.27
C ARG A 98 2.80 -30.56 30.68
#